data_AF-A0ABD2XR94-F1
#
_entry.id   AF-A0ABD2XR94-F1
#
_cell.length_a   1.000
_cell.length_b   1.000
_cell.length_c   1.000
_cell.angle_alpha   90.00
_cell.angle_beta   90.00
_cell.angle_gamma   90.00
#
_symmetry.space_group_name_H-M   'P 1'
#
loop_
_entity.id
_entity.type
_entity.pdbx_description
1 polymer ?
#
loop_
_entity_poly.entity_id
_entity_poly.type
_entity_poly.pdbx_seq_one_letter_code
_entity_poly.pdbx_strand_id
1 'polypeptide(L)'
;MTGLTGTIKFDNQGFRSDFTLEIMELNTKNGLEEIGSWNSSFGINFTRSFREVYTQMIDSLQNKSFIVTTILSAPYCMWKESSKRLAGNAQFEGYSIDLIHEISKILGFNYTIQLVPDGLYGSLNRETREWDGMIKELLDQKADLAIADLTITYDREQAVDFTMPFMNLEASEAERRALIEAQYPCFADFINRQSSLNEMQPDGGARADEILVDLGGSDPDYGQPIENPSNNPSNLVAYGFKVHF
;
A
#
# COMPACT_ATOMS: atom_id res chain seq x y z
N MET A 1 27.04 -4.98 -45.77
CA MET A 1 26.14 -5.75 -46.67
C MET A 1 24.78 -5.83 -46.00
N THR A 2 23.68 -5.92 -46.76
CA THR A 2 22.33 -6.11 -46.20
C THR A 2 21.82 -7.48 -46.59
N GLY A 3 21.27 -8.23 -45.63
CA GLY A 3 20.69 -9.55 -45.84
C GLY A 3 19.33 -9.70 -45.14
N LEU A 4 18.83 -10.94 -45.03
CA LEU A 4 17.53 -11.22 -44.38
C LEU A 4 17.44 -10.78 -42.92
N THR A 5 18.59 -10.70 -42.23
CA THR A 5 18.69 -10.30 -40.83
C THR A 5 19.11 -8.83 -40.68
N GLY A 6 18.84 -8.02 -41.70
CA GLY A 6 19.22 -6.61 -41.75
C GLY A 6 20.69 -6.38 -42.08
N THR A 7 21.29 -5.38 -41.44
CA THR A 7 22.69 -5.00 -41.66
C THR A 7 23.64 -6.09 -41.16
N ILE A 8 24.60 -6.45 -42.00
CA ILE A 8 25.67 -7.40 -41.69
C ILE A 8 27.00 -6.66 -41.71
N LYS A 9 27.58 -6.51 -40.52
CA LYS A 9 28.93 -6.00 -40.26
C LYS A 9 29.68 -6.99 -39.36
N PHE A 10 31.01 -6.99 -39.47
CA PHE A 10 31.87 -7.81 -38.65
C PHE A 10 32.92 -6.92 -37.97
N ASP A 11 33.32 -7.29 -36.76
CA ASP A 11 34.44 -6.66 -36.06
C ASP A 11 35.80 -7.18 -36.57
N ASN A 12 36.88 -6.68 -35.97
CA ASN A 12 38.25 -7.04 -36.34
C ASN A 12 38.61 -8.50 -36.01
N GLN A 13 37.77 -9.19 -35.25
CA GLN A 13 37.94 -10.60 -34.88
C GLN A 13 37.05 -11.53 -35.73
N GLY A 14 36.22 -10.97 -36.61
CA GLY A 14 35.31 -11.72 -37.49
C GLY A 14 33.96 -12.06 -36.86
N PHE A 15 33.61 -11.49 -35.70
CA PHE A 15 32.28 -11.65 -35.10
C PHE A 15 31.30 -10.62 -35.65
N ARG A 16 30.03 -11.02 -35.78
CA ARG A 16 28.99 -10.10 -36.26
C ARG A 16 28.76 -8.98 -35.25
N SER A 17 28.86 -7.75 -35.71
CA SER A 17 28.67 -6.53 -34.93
C SER A 17 27.55 -5.67 -35.52
N ASP A 18 27.02 -4.73 -34.72
CA ASP A 18 26.04 -3.73 -35.17
C ASP A 18 24.79 -4.36 -35.83
N PHE A 19 24.14 -5.25 -35.07
CA PHE A 19 22.89 -5.91 -35.45
C PHE A 19 21.73 -5.46 -34.55
N THR A 20 20.52 -5.64 -35.06
CA THR A 20 19.28 -5.34 -34.35
C THR A 20 18.52 -6.65 -34.08
N LEU A 21 17.99 -6.78 -32.87
CA LEU A 21 17.10 -7.86 -32.47
C LEU A 21 15.70 -7.30 -32.31
N GLU A 22 14.72 -8.00 -32.88
CA GLU A 22 13.29 -7.72 -32.67
C GLU A 22 12.84 -8.42 -31.37
N ILE A 23 12.13 -7.68 -30.53
CA ILE A 23 11.56 -8.21 -29.30
C ILE A 23 10.13 -8.61 -29.60
N MET A 24 9.84 -9.90 -29.48
CA MET A 24 8.51 -10.46 -29.76
C MET A 24 7.85 -10.90 -28.47
N GLU A 25 6.56 -10.61 -28.31
CA GLU A 25 5.73 -11.09 -27.20
C GLU A 25 4.55 -11.90 -27.74
N LEU A 26 4.22 -12.99 -27.04
CA LEU A 26 3.02 -13.74 -27.34
C LEU A 26 1.82 -13.12 -26.60
N ASN A 27 0.98 -12.39 -27.34
CA ASN A 27 -0.27 -11.85 -26.84
C ASN A 27 -1.40 -12.90 -26.98
N THR A 28 -2.21 -13.06 -25.95
CA THR A 28 -3.31 -14.04 -25.91
C THR A 28 -4.45 -13.75 -26.89
N LYS A 29 -4.62 -12.49 -27.31
CA LYS A 29 -5.65 -12.06 -28.28
C LYS A 29 -5.10 -12.00 -29.71
N ASN A 30 -3.90 -11.46 -29.88
CA ASN A 30 -3.37 -11.11 -31.20
C ASN A 30 -2.25 -12.05 -31.69
N GLY A 31 -1.83 -13.03 -30.89
CA GLY A 31 -0.72 -13.92 -31.23
C GLY A 31 0.64 -13.24 -31.02
N LEU A 32 1.65 -13.66 -31.80
CA LEU A 32 3.01 -13.14 -31.67
C LEU A 32 3.10 -11.72 -32.26
N GLU A 33 3.47 -10.74 -31.44
CA GLU A 33 3.55 -9.32 -31.79
C GLU A 33 4.96 -8.78 -31.52
N GLU A 34 5.48 -7.92 -32.40
CA GLU A 34 6.72 -7.18 -32.15
C GLU A 34 6.46 -6.00 -31.20
N ILE A 35 7.22 -5.91 -30.11
CA ILE A 35 6.98 -4.95 -29.03
C ILE A 35 8.12 -3.94 -28.87
N GLY A 36 9.18 -4.11 -29.65
CA GLY A 36 10.35 -3.26 -29.59
C GLY A 36 11.53 -3.85 -30.34
N SER A 37 12.62 -3.09 -30.32
CA SER A 37 13.89 -3.50 -30.90
C SER A 37 15.01 -3.32 -29.89
N TRP A 38 16.06 -4.12 -30.03
CA TRP A 38 17.29 -3.97 -29.27
C TRP A 38 18.48 -3.86 -30.21
N ASN A 39 19.45 -3.01 -29.87
CA ASN A 39 20.76 -3.03 -30.49
C ASN A 39 21.86 -2.75 -29.46
N SER A 40 23.12 -3.03 -29.83
CA SER A 40 24.27 -2.88 -28.93
C SER A 40 24.60 -1.43 -28.56
N SER A 41 24.12 -0.44 -29.31
CA SER A 41 24.49 0.97 -29.14
C SER A 41 23.51 1.74 -28.26
N PHE A 42 22.21 1.45 -28.40
CA PHE A 42 21.11 2.18 -27.76
C PHE A 42 20.33 1.30 -26.77
N GLY A 43 20.60 0.00 -26.72
CA GLY A 43 19.89 -0.93 -25.84
C GLY A 43 18.47 -1.22 -26.34
N ILE A 44 17.56 -1.45 -25.40
CA ILE A 44 16.16 -1.78 -25.69
C ILE A 44 15.38 -0.51 -26.01
N ASN A 45 14.59 -0.55 -27.07
CA ASN A 45 13.63 0.47 -27.45
C ASN A 45 12.25 -0.17 -27.64
N PHE A 46 11.35 0.04 -26.67
CA PHE A 46 9.96 -0.41 -26.77
C PHE A 46 9.15 0.54 -27.63
N THR A 47 8.35 0.00 -28.55
CA THR A 47 7.49 0.77 -29.47
C THR A 47 6.08 1.00 -28.92
N ARG A 48 5.72 0.32 -27.83
CA ARG A 48 4.39 0.41 -27.20
C ARG A 48 4.16 1.75 -26.51
N SER A 49 2.97 2.28 -26.69
CA SER A 49 2.47 3.42 -25.92
C SER A 49 2.03 3.00 -24.52
N PHE A 50 2.06 3.94 -23.57
CA PHE A 50 1.53 3.73 -22.22
C PHE A 50 0.07 3.22 -22.23
N ARG A 51 -0.75 3.73 -23.16
CA ARG A 51 -2.16 3.34 -23.30
C ARG A 51 -2.32 1.88 -23.70
N GLU A 52 -1.49 1.39 -24.63
CA GLU A 52 -1.52 -0.01 -25.07
C GLU A 52 -1.10 -0.93 -23.93
N VAL A 53 -0.03 -0.59 -23.22
CA VAL A 53 0.43 -1.34 -22.03
C VAL A 53 -0.67 -1.41 -20.97
N TYR A 54 -1.30 -0.27 -20.66
CA TYR A 54 -2.40 -0.21 -19.70
C TYR A 54 -3.62 -1.06 -20.13
N THR A 55 -3.96 -1.02 -21.42
CA THR A 55 -5.07 -1.82 -21.96
C THR A 55 -4.77 -3.32 -21.86
N GLN A 56 -3.54 -3.73 -22.17
CA GLN A 56 -3.09 -5.12 -22.02
C GLN A 56 -3.12 -5.59 -20.57
N MET A 57 -2.76 -4.73 -19.61
CA MET A 57 -2.85 -5.03 -18.18
C MET A 57 -4.30 -5.23 -17.71
N ILE A 58 -5.24 -4.40 -18.17
CA ILE A 58 -6.66 -4.59 -17.85
C ILE A 58 -7.15 -5.90 -18.49
N ASP A 59 -6.83 -6.12 -19.76
CA ASP A 59 -7.22 -7.31 -20.49
C ASP A 59 -6.71 -8.60 -19.84
N SER A 60 -5.53 -8.56 -19.23
CA SER A 60 -4.96 -9.70 -18.52
C SER A 60 -5.60 -9.97 -17.15
N LEU A 61 -6.39 -9.04 -16.61
CA LEU A 61 -7.17 -9.21 -15.37
C LEU A 61 -8.59 -9.70 -15.63
N GLN A 62 -9.13 -9.47 -16.82
CA GLN A 62 -10.49 -9.85 -17.15
C GLN A 62 -10.73 -11.35 -16.99
N ASN A 63 -11.85 -11.71 -16.35
CA ASN A 63 -12.27 -13.09 -16.07
C ASN A 63 -11.31 -13.92 -15.18
N LYS A 64 -10.29 -13.29 -14.57
CA LYS A 64 -9.54 -13.94 -13.48
C LYS A 64 -10.36 -13.90 -12.19
N SER A 65 -10.17 -14.90 -11.35
CA SER A 65 -10.81 -14.98 -10.05
C SER A 65 -9.75 -14.85 -8.95
N PHE A 66 -9.87 -13.84 -8.10
CA PHE A 66 -8.95 -13.60 -6.99
C PHE A 66 -9.55 -14.03 -5.65
N ILE A 67 -8.72 -14.60 -4.78
CA ILE A 67 -9.02 -14.80 -3.37
C ILE A 67 -8.58 -13.54 -2.62
N VAL A 68 -9.56 -12.86 -2.02
CA VAL A 68 -9.35 -11.61 -1.29
C VAL A 68 -9.48 -11.91 0.21
N THR A 69 -8.37 -11.85 0.94
CA THR A 69 -8.40 -11.95 2.40
C THR A 69 -8.76 -10.61 3.03
N THR A 70 -9.50 -10.67 4.12
CA THR A 70 -9.93 -9.51 4.90
C THR A 70 -10.15 -9.90 6.36
N ILE A 71 -10.41 -8.91 7.20
CA ILE A 71 -10.69 -9.06 8.63
C ILE A 71 -11.97 -8.29 8.96
N LEU A 72 -12.75 -8.79 9.93
CA LEU A 72 -13.92 -8.06 10.44
C LEU A 72 -13.45 -6.83 11.23
N SER A 73 -13.67 -5.65 10.67
CA SER A 73 -13.37 -4.35 11.29
C SER A 73 -14.43 -3.35 10.83
N ALA A 74 -15.21 -2.80 11.76
CA ALA A 74 -16.20 -1.78 11.42
C ALA A 74 -15.51 -0.41 11.22
N PRO A 75 -15.87 0.38 10.18
CA PRO A 75 -16.95 0.19 9.21
C PRO A 75 -16.50 -0.45 7.88
N TYR A 76 -15.33 -1.09 7.85
CA TYR A 76 -14.62 -1.53 6.65
C TYR A 76 -15.10 -2.88 6.12
N CYS A 77 -15.27 -3.86 7.00
CA CYS A 77 -15.82 -5.18 6.71
C CYS A 77 -16.62 -5.67 7.91
N MET A 78 -17.91 -5.92 7.68
CA MET A 78 -18.88 -6.32 8.70
C MET A 78 -19.77 -7.41 8.12
N TRP A 79 -20.37 -8.21 9.01
CA TRP A 79 -21.45 -9.10 8.61
C TRP A 79 -22.66 -8.28 8.19
N LYS A 80 -23.25 -8.62 7.05
CA LYS A 80 -24.46 -8.00 6.56
C LYS A 80 -25.68 -8.51 7.33
N GLU A 81 -26.44 -7.60 7.94
CA GLU A 81 -27.71 -7.94 8.55
C GLU A 81 -28.77 -8.23 7.49
N SER A 82 -29.33 -9.44 7.52
CA SER A 82 -30.37 -9.85 6.56
C SER A 82 -31.25 -10.94 7.16
N SER A 83 -32.55 -10.85 6.88
CA SER A 83 -33.53 -11.90 7.22
C SER A 83 -33.38 -13.15 6.35
N LYS A 84 -32.64 -13.07 5.24
CA LYS A 84 -32.34 -14.19 4.34
C LYS A 84 -30.92 -14.70 4.60
N ARG A 85 -30.73 -16.02 4.51
CA ARG A 85 -29.40 -16.62 4.55
C ARG A 85 -28.60 -16.17 3.31
N LEU A 86 -27.58 -15.35 3.53
CA LEU A 86 -26.63 -14.92 2.51
C LEU A 86 -25.49 -15.94 2.41
N ALA A 87 -24.87 -16.03 1.23
CA ALA A 87 -23.75 -16.93 0.96
C ALA A 87 -22.69 -16.23 0.10
N GLY A 88 -21.43 -16.62 0.28
CA GLY A 88 -20.29 -16.03 -0.42
C GLY A 88 -20.11 -14.55 -0.07
N ASN A 89 -19.70 -13.74 -1.06
CA ASN A 89 -19.38 -12.32 -0.85
C ASN A 89 -20.58 -11.51 -0.32
N ALA A 90 -21.82 -11.93 -0.61
CA ALA A 90 -23.01 -11.23 -0.17
C ALA A 90 -23.19 -11.22 1.36
N GLN A 91 -22.45 -12.05 2.10
CA GLN A 91 -22.48 -12.09 3.56
C GLN A 91 -21.82 -10.87 4.22
N PHE A 92 -21.03 -10.10 3.46
CA PHE A 92 -20.25 -9.00 3.98
C PHE A 92 -20.75 -7.66 3.44
N GLU A 93 -20.58 -6.62 4.23
CA GLU A 93 -20.78 -5.22 3.83
C GLU A 93 -19.74 -4.32 4.52
N GLY A 94 -19.57 -3.11 3.99
CA GLY A 94 -18.62 -2.14 4.53
C GLY A 94 -17.77 -1.51 3.44
N TYR A 95 -17.01 -0.50 3.85
CA TYR A 95 -16.25 0.34 2.92
C TYR A 95 -15.25 -0.45 2.05
N SER A 96 -14.51 -1.41 2.64
CA SER A 96 -13.58 -2.28 1.90
C SER A 96 -14.31 -3.13 0.87
N ILE A 97 -15.49 -3.64 1.24
CA ILE A 97 -16.28 -4.54 0.41
C ILE A 97 -16.79 -3.81 -0.83
N ASP A 98 -17.30 -2.60 -0.64
CA ASP A 98 -17.73 -1.73 -1.74
C ASP A 98 -16.54 -1.33 -2.63
N LEU A 99 -15.38 -1.05 -2.03
CA LEU A 99 -14.17 -0.69 -2.78
C LEU A 99 -13.71 -1.81 -3.72
N ILE A 100 -13.52 -3.04 -3.22
CA ILE A 100 -13.10 -4.14 -4.09
C ILE A 100 -14.16 -4.44 -5.15
N HIS A 101 -15.44 -4.28 -4.82
CA HIS A 101 -16.53 -4.45 -5.76
C HIS A 101 -16.44 -3.47 -6.93
N GLU A 102 -16.25 -2.17 -6.66
CA GLU A 102 -16.10 -1.16 -7.71
C GLU A 102 -14.82 -1.36 -8.54
N ILE A 103 -13.70 -1.73 -7.89
CA ILE A 103 -12.46 -2.05 -8.59
C ILE A 103 -12.65 -3.27 -9.51
N SER A 104 -13.37 -4.30 -9.05
CA SER A 104 -13.67 -5.50 -9.85
C SER A 104 -14.49 -5.18 -11.09
N LYS A 105 -15.44 -4.23 -11.01
CA LYS A 105 -16.23 -3.78 -12.17
C LYS A 105 -15.39 -3.03 -13.19
N ILE A 106 -14.47 -2.18 -12.72
CA ILE A 106 -13.60 -1.38 -13.61
C ILE A 106 -12.61 -2.29 -14.35
N LEU A 107 -12.02 -3.26 -13.64
CA LEU A 107 -10.97 -4.13 -14.17
C LEU A 107 -11.50 -5.45 -14.77
N GLY A 108 -12.75 -5.80 -14.49
CA GLY A 108 -13.42 -6.97 -15.06
C GLY A 108 -12.99 -8.31 -14.46
N PHE A 109 -12.45 -8.33 -13.24
CA PHE A 109 -12.11 -9.57 -12.53
C PHE A 109 -13.25 -10.03 -11.61
N ASN A 110 -13.25 -11.31 -11.27
CA ASN A 110 -14.08 -11.91 -10.23
C ASN A 110 -13.28 -12.06 -8.95
N TYR A 111 -13.95 -12.14 -7.80
CA TYR A 111 -13.27 -12.35 -6.54
C TYR A 111 -14.13 -13.11 -5.53
N THR A 112 -13.47 -13.72 -4.55
CA THR A 112 -14.12 -14.34 -3.39
C THR A 112 -13.49 -13.78 -2.12
N ILE A 113 -14.34 -13.32 -1.19
CA ILE A 113 -13.90 -12.82 0.11
C ILE A 113 -13.69 -13.99 1.07
N GLN A 114 -12.55 -13.97 1.76
CA GLN A 114 -12.25 -14.89 2.87
C GLN A 114 -11.84 -14.08 4.10
N LEU A 115 -12.33 -14.50 5.26
CA LEU A 115 -11.85 -13.94 6.53
C LEU A 115 -10.56 -14.63 6.91
N VAL A 116 -9.55 -13.84 7.29
CA VAL A 116 -8.31 -14.35 7.85
C VAL A 116 -8.61 -15.27 9.05
N PRO A 117 -8.14 -16.53 9.08
CA PRO A 117 -8.57 -17.51 10.07
C PRO A 117 -8.22 -17.17 11.52
N ASP A 118 -7.08 -16.52 11.74
CA ASP A 118 -6.59 -16.14 13.07
C ASP A 118 -7.10 -14.78 13.54
N GLY A 119 -7.79 -14.02 12.68
CA GLY A 119 -8.27 -12.68 12.99
C GLY A 119 -7.15 -11.66 13.20
N LEU A 120 -5.97 -11.87 12.61
CA LEU A 120 -4.83 -10.97 12.75
C LEU A 120 -4.50 -10.24 11.44
N TYR A 121 -4.02 -9.01 11.55
CA TYR A 121 -3.58 -8.22 10.39
C TYR A 121 -2.28 -8.74 9.79
N GLY A 122 -1.36 -9.22 10.63
CA GLY A 122 -0.02 -9.62 10.24
C GLY A 122 1.06 -8.81 10.94
N SER A 123 1.82 -9.50 11.78
CA SER A 123 2.96 -9.02 12.55
C SER A 123 4.13 -10.00 12.41
N LEU A 124 5.34 -9.46 12.37
CA LEU A 124 6.55 -10.28 12.32
C LEU A 124 6.95 -10.70 13.73
N ASN A 125 6.96 -12.00 13.99
CA ASN A 125 7.58 -12.53 15.19
C ASN A 125 9.11 -12.42 15.06
N ARG A 126 9.74 -11.63 15.94
CA ARG A 126 11.18 -11.35 15.88
C ARG A 126 12.04 -12.56 16.27
N GLU A 127 11.52 -13.48 17.07
CA GLU A 127 12.23 -14.67 17.52
C GLU A 127 12.17 -15.78 16.46
N THR A 128 10.98 -16.10 15.98
CA THR A 128 10.78 -17.17 14.98
C THR A 128 11.02 -16.71 13.55
N ARG A 129 11.04 -15.38 13.31
CA ARG A 129 11.12 -14.75 11.98
C ARG A 129 9.94 -15.11 11.07
N GLU A 130 8.80 -15.45 11.65
CA GLU A 130 7.58 -15.81 10.92
C GLU A 130 6.53 -14.69 10.98
N TRP A 131 5.76 -14.59 9.90
CA TRP A 131 4.57 -13.75 9.82
C TRP A 131 3.31 -14.53 10.24
N ASP A 132 2.33 -13.79 10.77
CA ASP A 132 0.96 -14.24 11.02
C ASP A 132 -0.07 -13.45 10.17
N GLY A 133 -1.36 -13.72 10.38
CA GLY A 133 -2.45 -12.92 9.83
C GLY A 133 -2.52 -12.86 8.31
N MET A 134 -3.14 -11.80 7.81
CA MET A 134 -3.31 -11.56 6.37
C MET A 134 -1.96 -11.49 5.64
N ILE A 135 -0.92 -10.92 6.26
CA ILE A 135 0.43 -10.89 5.65
C ILE A 135 0.95 -12.30 5.41
N LYS A 136 0.78 -13.23 6.36
CA LYS A 136 1.16 -14.63 6.16
C LYS A 136 0.37 -15.28 5.03
N GLU A 137 -0.94 -15.02 4.93
CA GLU A 137 -1.76 -15.57 3.84
C GLU A 137 -1.29 -15.14 2.45
N LEU A 138 -0.86 -13.88 2.30
CA LEU A 138 -0.27 -13.38 1.06
C LEU A 138 1.08 -14.04 0.77
N LEU A 139 1.96 -14.17 1.77
CA LEU A 139 3.27 -14.81 1.62
C LEU A 139 3.15 -16.30 1.25
N ASP A 140 2.19 -17.00 1.87
CA ASP A 140 1.89 -18.41 1.62
C ASP A 140 1.07 -18.63 0.33
N GLN A 141 0.70 -17.56 -0.40
CA GLN A 141 -0.17 -17.60 -1.59
C GLN A 141 -1.53 -18.28 -1.33
N LYS A 142 -2.04 -18.17 -0.11
CA LYS A 142 -3.41 -18.61 0.25
C LYS A 142 -4.46 -17.58 -0.17
N ALA A 143 -4.06 -16.32 -0.20
CA ALA A 143 -4.83 -15.22 -0.76
C ALA A 143 -4.00 -14.50 -1.82
N ASP A 144 -4.67 -13.98 -2.84
CA ASP A 144 -4.03 -13.22 -3.91
C ASP A 144 -3.91 -11.73 -3.55
N LEU A 145 -4.87 -11.22 -2.76
CA LEU A 145 -5.01 -9.82 -2.40
C LEU A 145 -5.50 -9.69 -0.96
N ALA A 146 -5.12 -8.61 -0.27
CA ALA A 146 -5.64 -8.30 1.06
C ALA A 146 -6.29 -6.91 1.05
N ILE A 147 -7.55 -6.84 1.48
CA ILE A 147 -8.29 -5.58 1.58
C ILE A 147 -8.78 -5.38 3.02
N ALA A 148 -8.19 -4.44 3.74
CA ALA A 148 -8.55 -4.10 5.11
C ALA A 148 -8.02 -2.70 5.46
N ASP A 149 -8.42 -2.21 6.63
CA ASP A 149 -7.85 -1.05 7.31
C ASP A 149 -6.42 -1.32 7.82
N LEU A 150 -5.54 -1.72 6.91
CA LEU A 150 -4.18 -2.13 7.20
C LEU A 150 -3.21 -0.95 7.14
N THR A 151 -2.56 -0.65 8.26
CA THR A 151 -1.49 0.35 8.30
C THR A 151 -0.24 -0.14 7.57
N ILE A 152 0.30 0.70 6.69
CA ILE A 152 1.60 0.47 6.06
C ILE A 152 2.70 0.71 7.10
N THR A 153 3.48 -0.31 7.40
CA THR A 153 4.64 -0.22 8.29
C THR A 153 5.88 -0.73 7.57
N TYR A 154 7.06 -0.29 8.00
CA TYR A 154 8.34 -0.71 7.41
C TYR A 154 8.47 -2.23 7.31
N ASP A 155 8.18 -2.96 8.40
CA ASP A 155 8.28 -4.42 8.41
C ASP A 155 7.34 -5.05 7.36
N ARG A 156 6.13 -4.51 7.17
CA ARG A 156 5.15 -5.02 6.20
C ARG A 156 5.57 -4.71 4.76
N GLU A 157 6.07 -3.51 4.49
CA GLU A 157 6.57 -3.12 3.16
C GLU A 157 7.78 -3.97 2.71
N GLN A 158 8.56 -4.50 3.66
CA GLN A 158 9.65 -5.43 3.34
C GLN A 158 9.14 -6.84 3.01
N ALA A 159 7.91 -7.18 3.39
CA ALA A 159 7.33 -8.51 3.17
C ALA A 159 6.39 -8.56 1.96
N VAL A 160 5.57 -7.54 1.76
CA VAL A 160 4.57 -7.46 0.70
C VAL A 160 4.54 -6.09 0.07
N ASP A 161 4.01 -6.01 -1.15
CA ASP A 161 3.88 -4.74 -1.87
C ASP A 161 2.53 -4.11 -1.54
N PHE A 162 2.53 -2.78 -1.42
CA PHE A 162 1.34 -1.97 -1.19
C PHE A 162 1.04 -1.09 -2.40
N THR A 163 -0.23 -0.78 -2.61
CA THR A 163 -0.59 0.35 -3.48
C THR A 163 -0.36 1.66 -2.76
N MET A 164 -0.45 2.76 -3.51
CA MET A 164 -0.55 4.07 -2.90
C MET A 164 -1.75 4.10 -1.92
N PRO A 165 -1.56 4.66 -0.71
CA PRO A 165 -2.64 4.85 0.23
C PRO A 165 -3.66 5.82 -0.36
N PHE A 166 -4.94 5.54 -0.16
CA PHE A 166 -6.01 6.43 -0.61
C PHE A 166 -6.77 7.08 0.55
N MET A 167 -6.47 6.69 1.80
CA MET A 167 -7.00 7.30 3.01
C MET A 167 -5.84 7.73 3.91
N ASN A 168 -5.77 9.04 4.17
CA ASN A 168 -4.86 9.60 5.15
C ASN A 168 -5.61 9.67 6.49
N LEU A 169 -5.26 8.77 7.41
CA LEU A 169 -5.65 8.92 8.81
C LEU A 169 -4.59 9.80 9.47
N GLU A 170 -4.87 11.11 9.51
CA GLU A 170 -4.21 11.93 10.52
C GLU A 170 -4.62 11.34 11.88
N ALA A 171 -3.65 10.89 12.68
CA ALA A 171 -3.92 10.36 14.02
C ALA A 171 -4.86 11.33 14.72
N SER A 172 -6.05 10.85 15.07
CA SER A 172 -7.09 11.73 15.58
C SER A 172 -6.60 12.39 16.87
N GLU A 173 -7.01 13.63 17.11
CA GLU A 173 -6.77 14.33 18.39
C GLU A 173 -7.06 13.41 19.59
N ALA A 174 -8.08 12.55 19.49
CA ALA A 174 -8.47 11.57 20.48
C ALA A 174 -7.40 10.48 20.73
N GLU A 175 -6.79 9.92 19.69
CA GLU A 175 -5.70 8.93 19.83
C GLU A 175 -4.42 9.57 20.37
N ARG A 176 -4.09 10.78 19.89
CA ARG A 176 -2.98 11.58 20.45
C ARG A 176 -3.20 11.86 21.93
N ARG A 177 -4.41 12.24 22.33
CA ARG A 177 -4.79 12.42 23.74
C ARG A 177 -4.64 11.13 24.53
N ALA A 178 -5.22 10.02 24.06
CA ALA A 178 -5.16 8.74 24.77
C ALA A 178 -3.71 8.25 24.99
N LEU A 179 -2.82 8.44 24.02
CA LEU A 179 -1.40 8.09 24.16
C LEU A 179 -0.68 9.02 25.16
N ILE A 180 -0.95 10.32 25.13
CA ILE A 180 -0.37 11.28 26.09
C ILE A 180 -0.87 11.00 27.51
N GLU A 181 -2.16 10.68 27.69
CA GLU A 181 -2.73 10.36 29.00
C GLU A 181 -2.16 9.07 29.59
N ALA A 182 -1.93 8.05 28.76
CA ALA A 182 -1.33 6.79 29.19
C ALA A 182 0.17 6.93 29.53
N GLN A 183 0.90 7.75 28.76
CA GLN A 183 2.35 7.95 28.93
C GLN A 183 2.68 8.96 30.05
N TYR A 184 1.83 9.97 30.26
CA TYR A 184 2.04 11.06 31.22
C TYR A 184 0.74 11.39 31.98
N PRO A 185 0.31 10.55 32.94
CA PRO A 185 -0.94 10.74 33.68
C PRO A 185 -1.01 12.07 34.44
N CYS A 186 0.11 12.60 34.95
CA CYS A 186 0.16 13.94 35.58
C CYS A 186 -0.02 15.10 34.59
N PHE A 187 0.30 14.92 33.30
CA PHE A 187 0.11 15.92 32.27
C PHE A 187 -1.35 15.94 31.79
N ALA A 188 -2.02 14.78 31.78
CA ALA A 188 -3.46 14.67 31.54
C ALA A 188 -4.28 15.53 32.51
N ASP A 189 -3.95 15.49 33.81
CA ASP A 189 -4.58 16.32 34.84
C ASP A 189 -4.41 17.83 34.59
N PHE A 190 -3.26 18.23 34.02
CA PHE A 190 -3.00 19.62 33.65
C PHE A 190 -3.85 20.05 32.44
N ILE A 191 -3.96 19.23 31.40
CA ILE A 191 -4.78 19.50 30.20
C ILE A 191 -6.28 19.52 30.56
N ASN A 192 -6.73 18.61 31.42
CA ASN A 192 -8.11 18.56 31.91
C ASN A 192 -8.45 19.80 32.76
N ARG A 193 -7.50 20.30 33.58
CA ARG A 193 -7.66 21.57 34.29
C ARG A 193 -7.78 22.77 33.35
N GLN A 194 -6.98 22.85 32.29
CA GLN A 194 -7.06 23.95 31.32
C GLN A 194 -8.36 23.91 30.50
N SER A 195 -8.84 22.71 30.16
CA SER A 195 -10.11 22.54 29.43
C SER A 195 -11.32 22.95 30.28
N SER A 196 -11.30 22.62 31.59
CA SER A 196 -12.34 23.06 32.54
C SER A 196 -12.35 24.58 32.80
N LEU A 197 -11.22 25.26 32.58
CA LEU A 197 -11.13 26.72 32.71
C LEU A 197 -11.70 27.45 31.48
N ASN A 198 -11.69 26.82 30.31
CA ASN A 198 -12.23 27.40 29.07
C ASN A 198 -13.76 27.29 28.95
N GLU A 199 -14.42 26.42 29.73
CA GLU A 199 -15.89 26.33 29.79
C GLU A 199 -16.53 27.35 30.75
N MET A 200 -15.74 28.13 31.49
CA MET A 200 -16.22 29.02 32.56
C MET A 200 -16.33 30.51 32.21
N GLN A 201 -16.23 30.88 30.93
CA GLN A 201 -16.44 32.27 30.47
C GLN A 201 -17.45 32.35 29.31
N PRO A 202 -18.70 32.82 29.55
CA PRO A 202 -19.46 33.49 28.52
C PRO A 202 -18.99 34.96 28.47
N ASP A 203 -18.85 35.48 27.25
CA ASP A 203 -18.58 36.88 26.90
C ASP A 203 -17.11 37.28 26.69
N GLY A 204 -16.80 37.51 25.40
CA GLY A 204 -16.07 38.70 24.99
C GLY A 204 -14.54 38.60 24.88
N GLY A 205 -14.07 38.05 23.75
CA GLY A 205 -13.01 38.65 22.93
C GLY A 205 -11.56 38.61 23.42
N ALA A 206 -10.75 37.72 22.83
CA ALA A 206 -9.44 38.02 22.22
C ALA A 206 -8.88 36.76 21.53
N ARG A 207 -8.05 36.98 20.51
CA ARG A 207 -7.56 35.99 19.52
C ARG A 207 -6.62 34.96 20.15
N ALA A 208 -6.73 33.72 19.68
CA ALA A 208 -5.77 32.64 19.93
C ALA A 208 -4.53 32.85 19.05
N ASP A 209 -3.52 33.57 19.56
CA ASP A 209 -2.17 33.64 19.02
C ASP A 209 -1.25 34.13 20.15
N GLU A 210 -0.84 33.27 21.10
CA GLU A 210 0.34 33.45 21.97
C GLU A 210 0.44 32.32 23.00
N ILE A 211 1.02 31.16 22.63
CA ILE A 211 1.82 30.34 23.55
C ILE A 211 2.93 29.66 22.73
N LEU A 212 3.97 30.41 22.39
CA LEU A 212 5.30 29.87 22.17
C LEU A 212 6.29 30.92 22.67
N VAL A 213 7.35 30.46 23.35
CA VAL A 213 8.44 31.22 23.99
C VAL A 213 8.21 31.44 25.50
N ASP A 214 8.73 30.52 26.32
CA ASP A 214 9.92 30.85 27.12
C ASP A 214 10.47 29.56 27.78
N LEU A 215 11.74 29.24 27.54
CA LEU A 215 12.69 28.57 28.44
C LEU A 215 13.99 28.33 27.65
N GLY A 216 14.76 29.39 27.44
CA GLY A 216 16.17 29.31 27.08
C GLY A 216 17.05 29.71 28.27
N GLY A 217 18.05 28.89 28.63
CA GLY A 217 19.03 29.23 29.66
C GLY A 217 20.13 28.20 29.94
N SER A 218 21.21 28.24 29.15
CA SER A 218 22.65 28.00 29.47
C SER A 218 23.23 26.60 29.83
N ASP A 219 24.02 26.07 28.87
CA ASP A 219 25.09 25.01 28.84
C ASP A 219 26.24 25.16 29.89
N PRO A 220 27.24 24.23 30.10
CA PRO A 220 27.85 23.25 29.15
C PRO A 220 28.35 21.87 29.70
N ASP A 221 28.53 20.85 28.82
CA ASP A 221 29.80 20.10 28.56
C ASP A 221 29.55 18.74 27.84
N TYR A 222 30.46 18.40 26.92
CA TYR A 222 30.30 17.52 25.75
C TYR A 222 30.49 16.01 25.99
N GLY A 223 29.81 15.19 25.17
CA GLY A 223 30.03 13.73 25.11
C GLY A 223 29.43 12.91 23.95
N GLN A 224 29.22 13.45 22.74
CA GLN A 224 29.04 12.77 21.42
C GLN A 224 27.84 11.78 21.23
N PRO A 225 27.38 11.54 19.97
CA PRO A 225 25.96 11.44 19.62
C PRO A 225 25.43 10.01 19.50
N ILE A 226 24.14 9.83 19.80
CA ILE A 226 23.37 8.70 19.26
C ILE A 226 22.31 9.30 18.33
N GLU A 227 22.56 9.18 17.03
CA GLU A 227 21.55 9.36 15.99
C GLU A 227 20.43 8.32 16.15
N ASN A 228 19.19 8.78 16.26
CA ASN A 228 18.08 8.32 15.41
C ASN A 228 16.79 9.09 15.69
N PRO A 229 16.35 9.99 14.79
CA PRO A 229 14.97 10.42 14.73
C PRO A 229 14.30 9.78 13.50
N SER A 230 13.83 8.54 13.65
CA SER A 230 12.88 7.93 12.71
C SER A 230 11.56 7.60 13.41
N ASN A 231 11.04 8.56 14.18
CA ASN A 231 9.65 8.54 14.62
C ASN A 231 8.86 9.55 13.79
N ASN A 232 8.38 9.09 12.63
CA ASN A 232 7.17 9.64 12.05
C ASN A 232 6.22 8.48 11.73
N PRO A 233 5.23 8.17 12.57
CA PRO A 233 4.14 7.32 12.16
C PRO A 233 3.10 8.20 11.46
N SER A 234 3.34 8.50 10.18
CA SER A 234 2.22 8.79 9.29
C SER A 234 1.46 7.48 9.14
N ASN A 235 0.40 7.28 9.94
CA ASN A 235 -0.47 6.11 9.84
C ASN A 235 -1.26 6.17 8.52
N LEU A 236 -0.65 5.69 7.46
CA LEU A 236 -1.26 5.52 6.15
C LEU A 236 -1.99 4.17 6.16
N VAL A 237 -3.30 4.19 5.93
CA VAL A 237 -4.06 2.97 5.65
C VAL A 237 -4.03 2.76 4.15
N ALA A 238 -3.38 1.67 3.73
CA ALA A 238 -3.44 1.22 2.36
C ALA A 238 -4.17 -0.11 2.29
N TYR A 239 -4.92 -0.26 1.22
CA TYR A 239 -5.56 -1.51 0.86
C TYR A 239 -4.69 -2.10 -0.24
N GLY A 240 -3.79 -3.00 0.16
CA GLY A 240 -2.73 -3.51 -0.71
C GLY A 240 -3.28 -4.27 -1.91
N PHE A 241 -2.75 -3.94 -3.10
CA PHE A 241 -2.75 -4.85 -4.24
C PHE A 241 -1.33 -5.28 -4.51
N LYS A 242 -1.07 -6.58 -4.48
CA LYS A 242 0.06 -7.18 -5.17
C LYS A 242 -0.46 -8.15 -6.23
N VAL A 243 -0.63 -7.65 -7.45
CA VAL A 243 -0.82 -8.52 -8.62
C VAL A 243 0.57 -8.83 -9.16
N HIS A 244 1.08 -10.02 -8.86
CA HIS A 244 2.19 -10.57 -9.64
C HIS A 244 1.64 -10.94 -11.02
N PHE A 245 2.17 -10.30 -12.08
CA PHE A 245 2.09 -10.82 -13.44
C PHE A 245 3.38 -11.58 -13.76
#